data_AF-A0A351MSV4-F1
#
_entry.id   AF-A0A351MSV4-F1
#
_cell.length_a   1.000
_cell.length_b   1.000
_cell.length_c   1.000
_cell.angle_alpha   90.00
_cell.angle_beta   90.00
_cell.angle_gamma   90.00
#
_symmetry.space_group_name_H-M   'P 1'
#
loop_
_entity.id
_entity.type
_entity.pdbx_description
1 polymer ?
#
loop_
_entity_poly.entity_id
_entity_poly.type
_entity_poly.pdbx_seq_one_letter_code
_entity_poly.pdbx_strand_id
1 'polypeptide(L)'
;MLLGGCHATYPTELSGFQTAYRSGGFSDAVEVAQKAQQEHNHSSLIWTLELANTQRSAGKLAESVKAFEAAEDYFRDADAAADLSLSQEGLASFSNPYQIQYRGRNLDRIFAATYEALNWIELGETEKARVALTRSLFRQDDARRIAQERIRLAKQEAAAISKQDTQFQARDNDARLAEARAKVHANFSATTTYANAMNPFAVWLNGIYYLQTAEGPADLERARKSLEQASKLAPKNPFIQADLKLATESNIRPSPDEGKSVVYVIYESGLAPRWSEHVVTLPLIYGDPLAPLVNLALPEISPESRLQGLVEVSGNDLPNTPLAALADVDGIVYAEFREEYPIARNRAIASATMKAVAGYVANKAASDNAKRRGRDPNAEFVFLATLMATNAYGTMSARADLRNWSTLPQEIQMGRFVIPNGSTLKLSGGALKGTMLCPLPKARVVLVTIRSISPQIPAIVRTSILQP
;
A
#
# COMPACT_ATOMS: atom_id res chain seq x y z
N MET A 1 -26.80 -13.56 26.94
CA MET A 1 -26.33 -13.84 25.57
C MET A 1 -25.44 -12.70 25.12
N LEU A 2 -24.13 -12.80 25.35
CA LEU A 2 -23.11 -11.98 24.68
C LEU A 2 -22.43 -12.91 23.67
N LEU A 3 -23.12 -13.14 22.55
CA LEU A 3 -22.46 -13.72 21.39
C LEU A 3 -21.53 -12.63 20.85
N GLY A 4 -20.27 -12.72 21.24
CA GLY A 4 -19.19 -11.97 20.63
C GLY A 4 -19.12 -12.32 19.16
N GLY A 5 -19.82 -11.55 18.33
CA GLY A 5 -19.50 -11.50 16.91
C GLY A 5 -18.07 -11.01 16.81
N CYS A 6 -17.15 -11.86 16.39
CA CYS A 6 -15.89 -11.41 15.83
C CYS A 6 -16.26 -10.42 14.72
N HIS A 7 -16.15 -9.11 15.01
CA HIS A 7 -16.28 -8.09 13.98
C HIS A 7 -15.25 -8.45 12.90
N ALA A 8 -15.73 -8.73 11.70
CA ALA A 8 -14.85 -8.97 10.56
C ALA A 8 -13.95 -7.74 10.40
N THR A 9 -12.65 -7.97 10.38
CA THR A 9 -11.65 -6.93 10.13
C THR A 9 -11.13 -7.09 8.70
N TYR A 10 -10.53 -6.01 8.17
CA TYR A 10 -9.88 -6.02 6.87
C TYR A 10 -8.97 -7.24 6.68
N PRO A 11 -8.05 -7.59 7.61
CA PRO A 11 -7.23 -8.80 7.48
C PRO A 11 -8.03 -10.11 7.36
N THR A 12 -9.15 -10.25 8.07
CA THR A 12 -9.96 -11.48 8.04
C THR A 12 -10.71 -11.64 6.71
N GLU A 13 -11.26 -10.56 6.16
CA GLU A 13 -11.96 -10.59 4.87
C GLU A 13 -10.99 -10.58 3.69
N LEU A 14 -9.81 -9.96 3.86
CA LEU A 14 -8.78 -9.89 2.85
C LEU A 14 -8.34 -11.27 2.39
N SER A 15 -8.33 -12.28 3.28
CA SER A 15 -7.96 -13.64 2.89
C SER A 15 -8.91 -14.20 1.82
N GLY A 16 -10.23 -14.06 2.01
CA GLY A 16 -11.22 -14.53 1.03
C GLY A 16 -11.14 -13.77 -0.28
N PHE A 17 -11.01 -12.44 -0.20
CA PHE A 17 -10.79 -11.57 -1.36
C PHE A 17 -9.52 -11.96 -2.14
N GLN A 18 -8.39 -12.13 -1.47
CA GLN A 18 -7.11 -12.50 -2.08
C GLN A 18 -7.15 -13.89 -2.74
N THR A 19 -7.87 -14.85 -2.16
CA THR A 19 -8.09 -16.17 -2.78
C THR A 19 -8.83 -16.02 -4.11
N ALA A 20 -9.92 -15.25 -4.15
CA ALA A 20 -10.66 -14.98 -5.38
C ALA A 20 -9.80 -14.23 -6.41
N TYR A 21 -9.11 -13.17 -5.98
CA TYR A 21 -8.25 -12.35 -6.84
C TYR A 21 -7.11 -13.15 -7.49
N ARG A 22 -6.39 -13.98 -6.70
CA ARG A 22 -5.25 -14.78 -7.18
C ARG A 22 -5.65 -15.93 -8.11
N SER A 23 -6.86 -16.42 -7.97
CA SER A 23 -7.41 -17.48 -8.84
C SER A 23 -8.03 -16.92 -10.12
N GLY A 24 -8.01 -15.60 -10.34
CA GLY A 24 -8.63 -14.94 -11.48
C GLY A 24 -10.16 -14.82 -11.38
N GLY A 25 -10.73 -15.15 -10.21
CA GLY A 25 -12.13 -14.96 -9.87
C GLY A 25 -12.46 -13.48 -9.60
N PHE A 26 -12.23 -12.61 -10.59
CA PHE A 26 -12.35 -11.17 -10.40
C PHE A 26 -13.78 -10.71 -10.11
N SER A 27 -14.80 -11.44 -10.58
CA SER A 27 -16.19 -11.13 -10.26
C SER A 27 -16.47 -11.29 -8.77
N ASP A 28 -16.05 -12.43 -8.21
CA ASP A 28 -16.20 -12.73 -6.78
C ASP A 28 -15.39 -11.76 -5.92
N ALA A 29 -14.16 -11.46 -6.35
CA ALA A 29 -13.32 -10.46 -5.67
C ALA A 29 -13.96 -9.05 -5.67
N VAL A 30 -14.61 -8.65 -6.77
CA VAL A 30 -15.37 -7.39 -6.83
C VAL A 30 -16.54 -7.41 -5.85
N GLU A 31 -17.30 -8.50 -5.77
CA GLU A 31 -18.44 -8.61 -4.85
C GLU A 31 -17.99 -8.52 -3.38
N VAL A 32 -16.91 -9.24 -3.02
CA VAL A 32 -16.34 -9.18 -1.67
C VAL A 32 -15.88 -7.75 -1.34
N ALA A 33 -15.15 -7.09 -2.24
CA ALA A 33 -14.66 -5.74 -2.00
C ALA A 33 -15.79 -4.69 -1.92
N GLN A 34 -16.83 -4.80 -2.75
CA GLN A 34 -18.00 -3.91 -2.72
C GLN A 34 -18.78 -4.06 -1.42
N LYS A 35 -19.03 -5.30 -0.99
CA LYS A 35 -19.71 -5.58 0.28
C LYS A 35 -18.91 -5.01 1.45
N ALA A 36 -17.61 -5.29 1.50
CA ALA A 36 -16.74 -4.84 2.57
C ALA A 36 -16.58 -3.30 2.60
N GLN A 37 -16.58 -2.64 1.43
CA GLN A 37 -16.59 -1.18 1.32
C GLN A 37 -17.81 -0.54 2.01
N GLN A 38 -18.99 -1.18 1.89
CA GLN A 38 -20.25 -0.70 2.45
C GLN A 38 -20.42 -1.03 3.94
N GLU A 39 -19.93 -2.20 4.37
CA GLU A 39 -20.08 -2.68 5.74
C GLU A 39 -19.05 -2.07 6.71
N HIS A 40 -17.87 -1.66 6.22
CA HIS A 40 -16.75 -1.23 7.06
C HIS A 40 -16.38 0.25 6.88
N ASN A 41 -17.17 1.16 7.48
CA ASN A 41 -16.99 2.62 7.36
C ASN A 41 -15.54 3.12 7.58
N HIS A 42 -14.81 2.55 8.55
CA HIS A 42 -13.41 2.93 8.82
C HIS A 42 -12.39 2.37 7.83
N SER A 43 -12.78 1.38 7.04
CA SER A 43 -11.94 0.71 6.03
C SER A 43 -12.47 0.90 4.60
N SER A 44 -13.51 1.72 4.40
CA SER A 44 -14.12 1.93 3.08
C SER A 44 -13.11 2.38 2.04
N LEU A 45 -12.18 3.27 2.39
CA LEU A 45 -11.11 3.70 1.48
C LEU A 45 -10.22 2.54 1.01
N ILE A 46 -9.72 1.70 1.92
CA ILE A 46 -8.83 0.60 1.50
C ILE A 46 -9.57 -0.40 0.61
N TRP A 47 -10.84 -0.71 0.93
CA TRP A 47 -11.67 -1.55 0.08
C TRP A 47 -12.01 -0.91 -1.27
N THR A 48 -12.12 0.42 -1.33
CA THR A 48 -12.30 1.17 -2.59
C THR A 48 -11.08 1.00 -3.50
N LEU A 49 -9.87 1.03 -2.94
CA LEU A 49 -8.62 0.83 -3.69
C LEU A 49 -8.51 -0.61 -4.21
N GLU A 50 -8.83 -1.61 -3.36
CA GLU A 50 -8.87 -3.02 -3.75
C GLU A 50 -9.91 -3.28 -4.85
N LEU A 51 -11.10 -2.68 -4.72
CA LEU A 51 -12.17 -2.72 -5.71
C LEU A 51 -11.71 -2.13 -7.06
N ALA A 52 -11.15 -0.93 -7.05
CA ALA A 52 -10.73 -0.23 -8.25
C ALA A 52 -9.69 -1.04 -9.04
N ASN A 53 -8.68 -1.59 -8.35
CA ASN A 53 -7.64 -2.40 -9.00
C ASN A 53 -8.18 -3.75 -9.51
N THR A 54 -9.14 -4.33 -8.81
CA THR A 54 -9.81 -5.56 -9.24
C THR A 54 -10.65 -5.33 -10.48
N GLN A 55 -11.40 -4.23 -10.52
CA GLN A 55 -12.16 -3.83 -11.72
C GLN A 55 -11.22 -3.58 -12.90
N ARG A 56 -10.07 -2.92 -12.68
CA ARG A 56 -9.02 -2.77 -13.69
C ARG A 56 -8.56 -4.14 -14.18
N SER A 57 -8.21 -5.06 -13.29
CA SER A 57 -7.78 -6.41 -13.66
C SER A 57 -8.86 -7.18 -14.44
N ALA A 58 -10.14 -7.00 -14.09
CA ALA A 58 -11.29 -7.56 -14.78
C ALA A 58 -11.59 -6.91 -16.16
N GLY A 59 -10.88 -5.85 -16.55
CA GLY A 59 -11.16 -5.09 -17.78
C GLY A 59 -12.35 -4.14 -17.69
N LYS A 60 -12.92 -3.95 -16.48
CA LYS A 60 -14.00 -3.00 -16.18
C LYS A 60 -13.41 -1.61 -15.92
N LEU A 61 -12.78 -1.03 -16.95
CA LEU A 61 -11.97 0.19 -16.81
C LEU A 61 -12.79 1.42 -16.40
N ALA A 62 -13.99 1.57 -16.95
CA ALA A 62 -14.86 2.71 -16.62
C ALA A 62 -15.34 2.66 -15.16
N GLU A 63 -15.63 1.46 -14.65
CA GLU A 63 -15.98 1.23 -13.25
C GLU A 63 -14.77 1.45 -12.33
N SER A 64 -13.60 0.95 -12.75
CA SER A 64 -12.33 1.14 -12.04
C SER A 64 -11.99 2.63 -11.86
N VAL A 65 -12.16 3.43 -12.91
CA VAL A 65 -12.03 4.89 -12.83
C VAL A 65 -12.96 5.47 -11.77
N LYS A 66 -14.26 5.15 -11.79
CA LYS A 66 -15.22 5.68 -10.81
C LYS A 66 -14.82 5.33 -9.38
N ALA A 67 -14.29 4.13 -9.17
CA ALA A 67 -13.78 3.72 -7.87
C ALA A 67 -12.51 4.50 -7.46
N PHE A 68 -11.59 4.80 -8.39
CA PHE A 68 -10.44 5.67 -8.11
C PHE A 68 -10.84 7.13 -7.83
N GLU A 69 -11.84 7.66 -8.54
CA GLU A 69 -12.41 8.99 -8.25
C GLU A 69 -13.03 9.03 -6.85
N ALA A 70 -13.75 7.97 -6.44
CA ALA A 70 -14.26 7.84 -5.09
C ALA A 70 -13.13 7.75 -4.04
N ALA A 71 -12.03 7.05 -4.34
CA ALA A 71 -10.84 7.02 -3.49
C ALA A 71 -10.21 8.43 -3.34
N GLU A 72 -10.20 9.22 -4.41
CA GLU A 72 -9.73 10.61 -4.38
C GLU A 72 -10.59 11.49 -3.47
N ASP A 73 -11.91 11.31 -3.46
CA ASP A 73 -12.80 12.01 -2.52
C ASP A 73 -12.44 11.67 -1.06
N TYR A 74 -12.21 10.40 -0.73
CA TYR A 74 -11.74 10.00 0.60
C TYR A 74 -10.38 10.64 0.96
N PHE A 75 -9.44 10.71 0.01
CA PHE A 75 -8.16 11.37 0.26
C PHE A 75 -8.35 12.86 0.54
N ARG A 76 -9.20 13.55 -0.23
CA ARG A 76 -9.51 14.97 -0.02
C ARG A 76 -10.13 15.22 1.35
N ASP A 77 -11.09 14.39 1.75
CA ASP A 77 -11.74 14.50 3.05
C ASP A 77 -10.75 14.25 4.20
N ALA A 78 -9.85 13.28 4.03
CA ALA A 78 -8.78 13.01 4.99
C ALA A 78 -7.75 14.14 5.09
N ASP A 79 -7.45 14.82 3.98
CA ASP A 79 -6.52 15.95 3.90
C ASP A 79 -7.16 17.24 4.48
N ALA A 80 -8.50 17.37 4.43
CA ALA A 80 -9.26 18.47 5.01
C ALA A 80 -9.44 18.36 6.54
N ALA A 81 -9.32 17.17 7.11
CA ALA A 81 -9.45 16.94 8.54
C ALA A 81 -8.23 17.50 9.32
N ALA A 82 -8.48 18.22 10.42
CA ALA A 82 -7.46 18.92 11.23
C ALA A 82 -6.33 18.01 11.78
N ASP A 83 -5.22 18.65 12.23
CA ASP A 83 -4.03 17.96 12.77
C ASP A 83 -4.42 16.92 13.83
N LEU A 84 -4.10 15.66 13.53
CA LEU A 84 -4.47 14.48 14.29
C LEU A 84 -4.00 14.54 15.74
N SER A 85 -2.85 15.18 16.01
CA SER A 85 -2.17 15.16 17.32
C SER A 85 -2.96 15.77 18.47
N LEU A 86 -3.89 16.69 18.19
CA LEU A 86 -4.70 17.40 19.19
C LEU A 86 -6.20 17.12 19.07
N SER A 87 -6.60 16.25 18.14
CA SER A 87 -7.99 15.92 17.84
C SER A 87 -8.51 14.71 18.64
N GLN A 88 -9.83 14.52 18.71
CA GLN A 88 -10.43 13.32 19.31
C GLN A 88 -9.96 12.02 18.63
N GLU A 89 -9.69 12.06 17.32
CA GLU A 89 -9.12 10.93 16.58
C GLU A 89 -7.69 10.59 17.03
N GLY A 90 -6.89 11.60 17.40
CA GLY A 90 -5.56 11.40 17.98
C GLY A 90 -5.61 10.65 19.30
N LEU A 91 -6.56 10.99 20.17
CA LEU A 91 -6.76 10.26 21.43
C LEU A 91 -7.35 8.86 21.21
N ALA A 92 -8.30 8.72 20.28
CA ALA A 92 -8.86 7.43 19.89
C ALA A 92 -7.79 6.49 19.29
N SER A 93 -6.77 7.04 18.65
CA SER A 93 -5.65 6.27 18.12
C SER A 93 -4.87 5.49 19.17
N PHE A 94 -4.91 5.96 20.42
CA PHE A 94 -4.29 5.26 21.54
C PHE A 94 -5.19 4.18 22.13
N SER A 95 -6.52 4.26 22.05
CA SER A 95 -7.40 3.23 22.60
C SER A 95 -7.49 2.02 21.66
N ASN A 96 -7.69 2.26 20.37
CA ASN A 96 -7.72 1.24 19.33
C ASN A 96 -7.30 1.82 17.96
N PRO A 97 -6.03 1.65 17.53
CA PRO A 97 -5.53 2.17 16.27
C PRO A 97 -6.35 1.73 15.04
N TYR A 98 -6.92 0.53 15.06
CA TYR A 98 -7.71 -0.01 13.96
C TYR A 98 -9.07 0.69 13.79
N GLN A 99 -9.61 1.31 14.84
CA GLN A 99 -10.91 2.02 14.80
C GLN A 99 -10.80 3.44 14.23
N ILE A 100 -9.59 3.92 13.96
CA ILE A 100 -9.40 5.19 13.26
C ILE A 100 -9.76 5.01 11.78
N GLN A 101 -10.40 6.02 11.20
CA GLN A 101 -10.62 6.10 9.76
C GLN A 101 -9.31 5.89 8.99
N TYR A 102 -9.29 4.96 8.05
CA TYR A 102 -8.16 4.80 7.14
C TYR A 102 -8.08 6.01 6.21
N ARG A 103 -6.98 6.76 6.28
CA ARG A 103 -6.76 8.00 5.51
C ARG A 103 -5.93 7.79 4.24
N GLY A 104 -5.58 6.55 3.92
CA GLY A 104 -4.67 6.20 2.83
C GLY A 104 -3.21 6.49 3.17
N ARG A 105 -2.30 5.74 2.55
CA ARG A 105 -0.87 6.01 2.61
C ARG A 105 -0.37 6.82 1.41
N ASN A 106 0.92 7.13 1.37
CA ASN A 106 1.50 7.86 0.24
C ASN A 106 1.46 6.99 -1.01
N LEU A 107 1.82 5.72 -0.87
CA LEU A 107 1.79 4.75 -1.97
C LEU A 107 0.39 4.62 -2.57
N ASP A 108 -0.64 4.56 -1.73
CA ASP A 108 -2.03 4.48 -2.15
C ASP A 108 -2.43 5.64 -3.05
N ARG A 109 -2.12 6.87 -2.60
CA ARG A 109 -2.44 8.09 -3.35
C ARG A 109 -1.73 8.13 -4.70
N ILE A 110 -0.45 7.76 -4.71
CA ILE A 110 0.38 7.77 -5.93
C ILE A 110 -0.15 6.73 -6.93
N PHE A 111 -0.37 5.49 -6.48
CA PHE A 111 -0.85 4.42 -7.37
C PHE A 111 -2.29 4.64 -7.81
N ALA A 112 -3.18 5.15 -6.96
CA ALA A 112 -4.56 5.43 -7.34
C ALA A 112 -4.61 6.40 -8.54
N ALA A 113 -3.91 7.54 -8.45
CA ALA A 113 -3.82 8.49 -9.56
C ALA A 113 -3.09 7.92 -10.79
N THR A 114 -2.06 7.09 -10.59
CA THR A 114 -1.30 6.47 -11.69
C THR A 114 -2.11 5.42 -12.44
N TYR A 115 -2.89 4.60 -11.74
CA TYR A 115 -3.75 3.59 -12.35
C TYR A 115 -5.03 4.19 -12.93
N GLU A 116 -5.58 5.24 -12.33
CA GLU A 116 -6.63 6.05 -12.95
C GLU A 116 -6.14 6.63 -14.30
N ALA A 117 -4.92 7.17 -14.35
CA ALA A 117 -4.31 7.63 -15.59
C ALA A 117 -4.15 6.51 -16.64
N LEU A 118 -3.66 5.33 -16.25
CA LEU A 118 -3.56 4.19 -17.15
C LEU A 118 -4.93 3.74 -17.67
N ASN A 119 -5.97 3.73 -16.82
CA ASN A 119 -7.33 3.44 -17.26
C ASN A 119 -7.78 4.45 -18.32
N TRP A 120 -7.53 5.75 -18.11
CA TRP A 120 -7.89 6.78 -19.09
C TRP A 120 -7.10 6.65 -20.40
N ILE A 121 -5.81 6.30 -20.36
CA ILE A 121 -5.01 5.99 -21.55
C ILE A 121 -5.62 4.81 -22.31
N GLU A 122 -5.99 3.74 -21.60
CA GLU A 122 -6.58 2.54 -22.18
C GLU A 122 -7.99 2.77 -22.74
N LEU A 123 -8.72 3.76 -22.22
CA LEU A 123 -10.02 4.22 -22.72
C LEU A 123 -9.89 5.23 -23.87
N GLY A 124 -8.68 5.69 -24.21
CA GLY A 124 -8.45 6.72 -25.24
C GLY A 124 -8.81 8.15 -24.79
N GLU A 125 -8.99 8.38 -23.49
CA GLU A 125 -9.40 9.65 -22.89
C GLU A 125 -8.18 10.48 -22.46
N THR A 126 -7.44 10.98 -23.46
CA THR A 126 -6.17 11.72 -23.32
C THR A 126 -6.27 12.86 -22.28
N GLU A 127 -7.25 13.77 -22.40
CA GLU A 127 -7.33 14.90 -21.47
C GLU A 127 -7.55 14.49 -20.00
N LYS A 128 -8.29 13.41 -19.75
CA LYS A 128 -8.48 12.88 -18.38
C LYS A 128 -7.22 12.20 -17.86
N ALA A 129 -6.51 11.46 -18.72
CA ALA A 129 -5.21 10.89 -18.39
C ALA A 129 -4.20 11.97 -17.96
N ARG A 130 -4.15 13.10 -18.68
CA ARG A 130 -3.30 14.25 -18.36
C ARG A 130 -3.54 14.78 -16.94
N VAL A 131 -4.81 14.90 -16.53
CA VAL A 131 -5.21 15.35 -15.18
C VAL A 131 -4.74 14.35 -14.12
N ALA A 132 -5.04 13.06 -14.29
CA ALA A 132 -4.66 12.02 -13.34
C ALA A 132 -3.12 11.87 -13.21
N LEU A 133 -2.37 11.96 -14.31
CA LEU A 133 -0.90 11.94 -14.30
C LEU A 133 -0.30 13.15 -13.57
N THR A 134 -0.90 14.32 -13.76
CA THR A 134 -0.51 15.53 -13.03
C THR A 134 -0.75 15.35 -11.54
N ARG A 135 -1.92 14.79 -11.17
CA ARG A 135 -2.26 14.46 -9.78
C ARG A 135 -1.25 13.49 -9.16
N SER A 136 -0.85 12.46 -9.89
CA SER A 136 0.16 11.49 -9.43
C SER A 136 1.50 12.15 -9.07
N LEU A 137 1.98 13.12 -9.85
CA LEU A 137 3.18 13.88 -9.51
C LEU A 137 2.98 14.74 -8.25
N PHE A 138 1.84 15.43 -8.13
CA PHE A 138 1.54 16.19 -6.91
C PHE A 138 1.50 15.29 -5.67
N ARG A 139 0.95 14.08 -5.76
CA ARG A 139 0.95 13.11 -4.65
C ARG A 139 2.36 12.67 -4.25
N GLN A 140 3.31 12.60 -5.19
CA GLN A 140 4.71 12.33 -4.86
C GLN A 140 5.39 13.50 -4.14
N ASP A 141 5.05 14.74 -4.49
CA ASP A 141 5.53 15.91 -3.76
C ASP A 141 4.96 15.96 -2.33
N ASP A 142 3.66 15.69 -2.20
CA ASP A 142 2.98 15.61 -0.90
C ASP A 142 3.54 14.50 0.00
N ALA A 143 3.89 13.35 -0.57
CA ALA A 143 4.45 12.23 0.19
C ALA A 143 5.68 12.66 1.02
N ARG A 144 6.53 13.54 0.48
CA ARG A 144 7.70 14.09 1.18
C ARG A 144 7.31 14.96 2.36
N ARG A 145 6.33 15.84 2.16
CA ARG A 145 5.79 16.71 3.22
C ARG A 145 5.16 15.89 4.34
N ILE A 146 4.36 14.88 3.97
CA ILE A 146 3.70 13.97 4.92
C ILE A 146 4.73 13.17 5.72
N ALA A 147 5.79 12.68 5.09
CA ALA A 147 6.86 11.95 5.77
C ALA A 147 7.54 12.81 6.87
N GLN A 148 7.80 14.09 6.59
CA GLN A 148 8.37 15.01 7.58
C GLN A 148 7.43 15.26 8.77
N GLU A 149 6.14 15.47 8.50
CA GLU A 149 5.13 15.62 9.56
C GLU A 149 5.00 14.37 10.42
N ARG A 150 5.08 13.18 9.83
CA ARG A 150 5.09 11.90 10.57
C ARG A 150 6.29 11.80 11.50
N ILE A 151 7.48 12.23 11.06
CA ILE A 151 8.67 12.27 11.93
C ILE A 151 8.45 13.21 13.12
N ARG A 152 7.86 14.39 12.88
CA ARG A 152 7.52 15.35 13.95
C ARG A 152 6.53 14.72 14.94
N LEU A 153 5.45 14.12 14.43
CA LEU A 153 4.41 13.48 15.25
C LEU A 153 4.98 12.33 16.09
N ALA A 154 5.81 11.47 15.50
CA ALA A 154 6.47 10.37 16.20
C ALA A 154 7.29 10.86 17.40
N LYS A 155 8.01 11.99 17.25
CA LYS A 155 8.78 12.60 18.35
C LYS A 155 7.87 13.15 19.44
N GLN A 156 6.77 13.79 19.07
CA GLN A 156 5.79 14.33 20.03
C GLN A 156 5.10 13.23 20.82
N GLU A 157 4.60 12.18 20.16
CA GLU A 157 3.95 11.03 20.82
C GLU A 157 4.94 10.31 21.75
N ALA A 158 6.20 10.10 21.33
CA ALA A 158 7.22 9.49 22.18
C ALA A 158 7.49 10.31 23.45
N ALA A 159 7.57 11.64 23.32
CA ALA A 159 7.77 12.53 24.47
C ALA A 159 6.56 12.55 25.43
N ALA A 160 5.34 12.45 24.90
CA ALA A 160 4.13 12.37 25.72
C ALA A 160 4.06 11.07 26.53
N ILE A 161 4.38 9.94 25.90
CA ILE A 161 4.45 8.62 26.54
C ILE A 161 5.47 8.63 27.69
N SER A 162 6.66 9.18 27.45
CA SER A 162 7.73 9.24 28.47
C SER A 162 7.36 10.06 29.72
N LYS A 163 6.50 11.08 29.61
CA LYS A 163 6.02 11.86 30.77
C LYS A 163 5.03 11.08 31.64
N GLN A 164 4.25 10.19 31.03
CA GLN A 164 3.26 9.35 31.71
C GLN A 164 3.88 8.09 32.34
N ASP A 165 5.13 7.79 31.97
CA ASP A 165 5.91 6.59 32.28
C ASP A 165 6.44 6.51 33.73
N THR A 166 6.28 7.56 34.53
CA THR A 166 6.82 7.61 35.91
C THR A 166 6.16 6.63 36.90
N GLN A 167 5.06 5.97 36.54
CA GLN A 167 4.37 5.00 37.41
C GLN A 167 4.39 3.54 36.90
N PHE A 168 4.83 3.26 35.67
CA PHE A 168 4.62 1.94 35.03
C PHE A 168 5.86 1.31 34.37
N GLN A 169 7.06 1.87 34.57
CA GLN A 169 8.30 1.25 34.11
C GLN A 169 8.63 -0.02 34.90
N ALA A 170 8.09 -1.16 34.46
CA ALA A 170 8.73 -2.45 34.69
C ALA A 170 9.99 -2.51 33.82
N ARG A 171 11.15 -2.18 34.41
CA ARG A 171 12.50 -2.30 33.81
C ARG A 171 12.80 -3.67 33.15
N ASP A 172 11.98 -4.69 33.44
CA ASP A 172 12.12 -6.05 32.92
C ASP A 172 11.46 -6.26 31.53
N ASN A 173 10.56 -5.35 31.11
CA ASN A 173 9.92 -5.43 29.79
C ASN A 173 10.81 -4.90 28.66
N ASP A 174 11.87 -4.16 28.96
CA ASP A 174 12.77 -3.59 27.95
C ASP A 174 13.45 -4.66 27.09
N ALA A 175 13.82 -5.80 27.68
CA ALA A 175 14.40 -6.93 26.96
C ALA A 175 13.40 -7.58 26.01
N ARG A 176 12.16 -7.84 26.47
CA ARG A 176 11.08 -8.38 25.63
C ARG A 176 10.70 -7.43 24.49
N LEU A 177 10.62 -6.14 24.77
CA LEU A 177 10.37 -5.12 23.76
C LEU A 177 11.54 -5.01 22.77
N ALA A 178 12.79 -5.13 23.24
CA ALA A 178 13.96 -5.15 22.37
C ALA A 178 13.97 -6.37 21.45
N GLU A 179 13.67 -7.56 21.97
CA GLU A 179 13.59 -8.79 21.18
C GLU A 179 12.47 -8.71 20.14
N ALA A 180 11.28 -8.26 20.53
CA ALA A 180 10.16 -8.07 19.62
C ALA A 180 10.50 -7.09 18.50
N ARG A 181 11.14 -5.97 18.84
CA ARG A 181 11.66 -5.02 17.84
C ARG A 181 12.66 -5.67 16.92
N ALA A 182 13.61 -6.44 17.45
CA ALA A 182 14.61 -7.12 16.63
C ALA A 182 13.98 -8.11 15.63
N LYS A 183 12.92 -8.83 16.02
CA LYS A 183 12.16 -9.74 15.13
C LYS A 183 11.46 -8.98 13.99
N VAL A 184 10.70 -7.94 14.34
CA VAL A 184 10.07 -7.05 13.34
C VAL A 184 11.13 -6.45 12.42
N HIS A 185 12.30 -6.10 12.98
CA HIS A 185 13.40 -5.55 12.20
C HIS A 185 14.13 -6.58 11.32
N ALA A 186 14.18 -7.85 11.71
CA ALA A 186 14.85 -8.90 10.95
C ALA A 186 14.15 -9.21 9.61
N ASN A 187 12.84 -8.93 9.53
CA ASN A 187 12.06 -9.06 8.30
C ASN A 187 12.29 -7.89 7.31
N PHE A 188 13.15 -6.91 7.64
CA PHE A 188 13.60 -5.90 6.68
C PHE A 188 14.73 -6.44 5.80
N SER A 189 14.45 -6.71 4.53
CA SER A 189 15.51 -6.79 3.51
C SER A 189 16.08 -5.39 3.27
N ALA A 190 17.30 -5.13 3.71
CA ALA A 190 17.98 -3.84 3.67
C ALA A 190 18.44 -3.37 2.27
N THR A 191 17.94 -3.94 1.17
CA THR A 191 18.62 -3.83 -0.13
C THR A 191 18.15 -2.69 -1.04
N THR A 192 17.04 -2.01 -0.75
CA THR A 192 16.64 -0.85 -1.56
C THR A 192 16.21 0.33 -0.71
N THR A 193 17.04 1.36 -0.69
CA THR A 193 16.70 2.69 -0.17
C THR A 193 15.94 3.46 -1.25
N TYR A 194 14.61 3.30 -1.27
CA TYR A 194 13.76 4.34 -1.85
C TYR A 194 13.80 5.53 -0.92
N ALA A 195 14.78 6.42 -1.13
CA ALA A 195 14.75 7.72 -0.49
C ALA A 195 13.46 8.43 -0.93
N ASN A 196 12.62 8.78 0.04
CA ASN A 196 11.42 9.60 -0.13
C ASN A 196 10.20 8.94 -0.80
N ALA A 197 10.08 7.60 -0.80
CA ALA A 197 8.90 6.86 -1.27
C ALA A 197 8.39 7.25 -2.68
N MET A 198 9.28 7.75 -3.53
CA MET A 198 8.96 8.12 -4.91
C MET A 198 8.80 6.88 -5.77
N ASN A 199 7.81 6.90 -6.65
CA ASN A 199 7.53 5.79 -7.55
C ASN A 199 8.09 6.11 -8.95
N PRO A 200 9.19 5.45 -9.40
CA PRO A 200 9.76 5.71 -10.71
C PRO A 200 8.77 5.45 -11.84
N PHE A 201 7.84 4.51 -11.65
CA PHE A 201 6.80 4.20 -12.64
C PHE A 201 5.88 5.38 -12.91
N ALA A 202 5.37 6.02 -11.86
CA ALA A 202 4.49 7.18 -11.97
C ALA A 202 5.18 8.35 -12.70
N VAL A 203 6.44 8.61 -12.36
CA VAL A 203 7.23 9.69 -12.97
C VAL A 203 7.52 9.40 -14.43
N TRP A 204 7.96 8.18 -14.75
CA TRP A 204 8.25 7.78 -16.13
C TRP A 204 6.99 7.78 -16.99
N LEU A 205 5.86 7.25 -16.50
CA LEU A 205 4.59 7.23 -17.23
C LEU A 205 4.12 8.66 -17.56
N ASN A 206 4.25 9.59 -16.61
CA ASN A 206 3.98 11.01 -16.87
C ASN A 206 4.90 11.53 -17.99
N GLY A 207 6.20 11.27 -17.90
CA GLY A 207 7.19 11.70 -18.88
C GLY A 207 6.91 11.21 -20.31
N ILE A 208 6.71 9.90 -20.49
CA ILE A 208 6.42 9.34 -21.82
C ILE A 208 5.06 9.77 -22.34
N TYR A 209 4.05 9.90 -21.47
CA TYR A 209 2.75 10.40 -21.90
C TYR A 209 2.89 11.79 -22.52
N TYR A 210 3.46 12.75 -21.78
CA TYR A 210 3.66 14.10 -22.29
C TYR A 210 4.57 14.14 -23.52
N LEU A 211 5.61 13.30 -23.59
CA LEU A 211 6.51 13.24 -24.75
C LEU A 211 5.75 12.84 -26.02
N GLN A 212 4.88 11.82 -25.92
CA GLN A 212 4.22 11.20 -27.06
C GLN A 212 2.89 11.88 -27.42
N THR A 213 2.31 12.68 -26.52
CA THR A 213 1.06 13.42 -26.76
C THR A 213 1.26 14.93 -26.79
N ALA A 214 2.50 15.43 -26.75
CA ALA A 214 2.80 16.87 -26.67
C ALA A 214 2.08 17.69 -27.76
N GLU A 215 1.43 18.77 -27.34
CA GLU A 215 0.82 19.75 -28.25
C GLU A 215 1.70 20.99 -28.47
N GLY A 216 2.74 21.17 -27.64
CA GLY A 216 3.67 22.28 -27.76
C GLY A 216 4.87 22.19 -26.82
N PRO A 217 5.75 23.23 -26.82
CA PRO A 217 7.01 23.21 -26.08
C PRO A 217 6.87 23.03 -24.56
N ALA A 218 5.77 23.51 -23.97
CA ALA A 218 5.53 23.36 -22.54
C ALA A 218 5.32 21.90 -22.12
N ASP A 219 4.64 21.12 -22.96
CA ASP A 219 4.45 19.68 -22.74
C ASP A 219 5.77 18.93 -22.89
N LEU A 220 6.57 19.27 -23.90
CA LEU A 220 7.89 18.67 -24.12
C LEU A 220 8.84 18.96 -22.94
N GLU A 221 8.83 20.18 -22.41
CA GLU A 221 9.65 20.51 -21.24
C GLU A 221 9.17 19.76 -19.99
N ARG A 222 7.85 19.57 -19.81
CA ARG A 222 7.31 18.75 -18.72
C ARG A 222 7.71 17.28 -18.89
N ALA A 223 7.66 16.75 -20.10
CA ALA A 223 8.12 15.42 -20.43
C ALA A 223 9.60 15.24 -20.06
N ARG A 224 10.45 16.16 -20.52
CA ARG A 224 11.89 16.16 -20.25
C ARG A 224 12.19 16.18 -18.75
N LYS A 225 11.55 17.07 -17.97
CA LYS A 225 11.72 17.14 -16.52
C LYS A 225 11.32 15.84 -15.81
N SER A 226 10.19 15.26 -16.21
CA SER A 226 9.72 14.00 -15.64
C SER A 226 10.67 12.86 -15.99
N LEU A 227 11.13 12.76 -17.23
CA LEU A 227 12.10 11.74 -17.65
C LEU A 227 13.48 11.93 -16.98
N GLU A 228 13.89 13.17 -16.72
CA GLU A 228 15.11 13.48 -15.95
C GLU A 228 14.98 13.02 -14.49
N GLN A 229 13.80 13.18 -13.90
CA GLN A 229 13.52 12.67 -12.56
C GLN A 229 13.44 11.13 -12.54
N ALA A 230 12.80 10.52 -13.53
CA ALA A 230 12.73 9.07 -13.67
C ALA A 230 14.14 8.47 -13.84
N SER A 231 15.03 9.11 -14.60
CA SER A 231 16.41 8.65 -14.79
C SER A 231 17.24 8.72 -13.51
N LYS A 232 16.94 9.68 -12.61
CA LYS A 232 17.56 9.74 -11.28
C LYS A 232 17.06 8.63 -10.36
N LEU A 233 15.78 8.26 -10.47
CA LEU A 233 15.16 7.21 -9.65
C LEU A 233 15.54 5.80 -10.12
N ALA A 234 15.71 5.59 -11.42
CA ALA A 234 16.09 4.32 -12.02
C ALA A 234 17.28 4.48 -12.99
N PRO A 235 18.49 4.84 -12.50
CA PRO A 235 19.63 5.24 -13.34
C PRO A 235 20.17 4.12 -14.22
N LYS A 236 19.97 2.86 -13.82
CA LYS A 236 20.42 1.68 -14.56
C LYS A 236 19.44 1.23 -15.64
N ASN A 237 18.27 1.87 -15.78
CA ASN A 237 17.27 1.46 -16.77
C ASN A 237 17.61 2.09 -18.15
N PRO A 238 18.03 1.29 -19.15
CA PRO A 238 18.48 1.82 -20.44
C PRO A 238 17.35 2.47 -21.25
N PHE A 239 16.11 2.05 -21.05
CA PHE A 239 14.96 2.58 -21.80
C PHE A 239 14.61 4.00 -21.33
N ILE A 240 14.69 4.28 -20.03
CA ILE A 240 14.51 5.64 -19.51
C ILE A 240 15.61 6.58 -20.04
N GLN A 241 16.85 6.11 -20.14
CA GLN A 241 17.94 6.91 -20.72
C GLN A 241 17.67 7.23 -22.19
N ALA A 242 17.13 6.28 -22.96
CA ALA A 242 16.74 6.51 -24.34
C ALA A 242 15.58 7.52 -24.46
N ASP A 243 14.56 7.43 -23.58
CA ASP A 243 13.45 8.38 -23.54
C ASP A 243 13.93 9.79 -23.16
N LEU A 244 14.79 9.92 -22.15
CA LEU A 244 15.37 11.21 -21.75
C LEU A 244 16.21 11.83 -22.85
N LYS A 245 17.02 11.02 -23.54
CA LYS A 245 17.79 11.48 -24.70
C LYS A 245 16.86 12.03 -25.78
N LEU A 246 15.82 11.27 -26.14
CA LEU A 246 14.82 11.68 -27.12
C LEU A 246 14.13 13.00 -26.72
N ALA A 247 13.75 13.15 -25.46
CA ALA A 247 13.13 14.37 -24.92
C ALA A 247 14.09 15.57 -24.84
N THR A 248 15.40 15.34 -24.77
CA THR A 248 16.42 16.41 -24.72
C THR A 248 16.82 16.88 -26.11
N GLU A 249 16.86 15.98 -27.09
CA GLU A 249 17.29 16.27 -28.46
C GLU A 249 16.13 16.79 -29.35
N SER A 250 14.88 16.57 -28.93
CA SER A 250 13.70 16.94 -29.73
C SER A 250 13.07 18.24 -29.26
N ASN A 251 12.96 19.22 -30.17
CA ASN A 251 12.19 20.45 -29.95
C ASN A 251 10.73 20.36 -30.45
N ILE A 252 10.36 19.21 -31.02
CA ILE A 252 9.01 18.88 -31.49
C ILE A 252 8.60 17.51 -30.95
N ARG A 253 7.30 17.21 -30.96
CA ARG A 253 6.79 15.89 -30.59
C ARG A 253 7.47 14.80 -31.43
N PRO A 254 8.16 13.83 -30.81
CA PRO A 254 8.78 12.73 -31.53
C PRO A 254 7.76 11.91 -32.33
N SER A 255 8.25 11.29 -33.40
CA SER A 255 7.51 10.31 -34.19
C SER A 255 8.50 9.24 -34.66
N PRO A 256 8.11 7.95 -34.72
CA PRO A 256 8.91 6.97 -35.43
C PRO A 256 9.00 7.30 -36.92
N ASP A 257 10.02 6.72 -37.57
CA ASP A 257 10.17 6.70 -39.02
C ASP A 257 8.96 6.05 -39.71
N GLU A 258 8.79 6.35 -41.00
CA GLU A 258 7.71 5.78 -41.82
C GLU A 258 7.73 4.24 -41.79
N GLY A 259 6.54 3.64 -41.62
CA GLY A 259 6.38 2.19 -41.53
C GLY A 259 6.85 1.56 -40.21
N LYS A 260 7.30 2.36 -39.23
CA LYS A 260 7.70 1.90 -37.89
C LYS A 260 6.71 2.35 -36.81
N SER A 261 6.76 1.67 -35.69
CA SER A 261 6.04 1.99 -34.45
C SER A 261 7.00 1.93 -33.27
N VAL A 262 6.87 2.88 -32.34
CA VAL A 262 7.45 2.74 -30.99
C VAL A 262 6.47 1.97 -30.12
N VAL A 263 6.93 0.94 -29.43
CA VAL A 263 6.11 0.14 -28.52
C VAL A 263 6.73 0.17 -27.14
N TYR A 264 5.98 0.72 -26.19
CA TYR A 264 6.28 0.64 -24.78
C TYR A 264 5.60 -0.60 -24.20
N VAL A 265 6.33 -1.38 -23.43
CA VAL A 265 5.81 -2.56 -22.72
C VAL A 265 6.00 -2.32 -21.23
N ILE A 266 4.92 -2.41 -20.46
CA ILE A 266 4.92 -2.40 -18.99
C ILE A 266 4.54 -3.81 -18.52
N TYR A 267 5.33 -4.37 -17.62
CA TYR A 267 5.04 -5.65 -16.99
C TYR A 267 4.96 -5.51 -15.47
N GLU A 268 3.83 -5.91 -14.91
CA GLU A 268 3.52 -5.83 -13.48
C GLU A 268 3.38 -7.23 -12.90
N SER A 269 4.23 -7.57 -11.93
CA SER A 269 4.30 -8.94 -11.37
C SER A 269 3.79 -9.03 -9.94
N GLY A 270 3.21 -10.18 -9.60
CA GLY A 270 2.90 -10.60 -8.23
C GLY A 270 2.02 -9.63 -7.45
N LEU A 271 2.16 -9.65 -6.13
CA LEU A 271 1.35 -8.84 -5.22
C LEU A 271 2.25 -8.20 -4.16
N ALA A 272 1.90 -6.99 -3.75
CA ALA A 272 2.66 -6.23 -2.78
C ALA A 272 2.64 -6.94 -1.40
N PRO A 273 3.67 -6.71 -0.56
CA PRO A 273 3.74 -7.30 0.78
C PRO A 273 2.55 -6.86 1.63
N ARG A 274 2.14 -7.71 2.56
CA ARG A 274 1.02 -7.41 3.47
C ARG A 274 1.52 -6.93 4.81
N TRP A 275 0.74 -6.07 5.45
CA TRP A 275 0.97 -5.70 6.83
C TRP A 275 0.32 -6.76 7.73
N SER A 276 1.06 -7.13 8.76
CA SER A 276 0.73 -8.17 9.75
C SER A 276 1.09 -7.65 11.15
N GLU A 277 0.79 -8.41 12.19
CA GLU A 277 1.14 -8.02 13.55
C GLU A 277 1.97 -9.09 14.26
N HIS A 278 2.98 -8.62 14.98
CA HIS A 278 3.70 -9.38 15.98
C HIS A 278 3.15 -9.02 17.36
N VAL A 279 2.48 -9.98 18.01
CA VAL A 279 1.83 -9.77 19.31
C VAL A 279 2.74 -10.25 20.44
N VAL A 280 2.97 -9.37 21.41
CA VAL A 280 3.75 -9.68 22.62
C VAL A 280 2.90 -9.43 23.84
N THR A 281 2.77 -10.44 24.71
CA THR A 281 2.08 -10.27 25.99
C THR A 281 3.03 -9.69 27.04
N LEU A 282 2.66 -8.54 27.62
CA LEU A 282 3.42 -7.84 28.63
C LEU A 282 2.74 -7.95 30.01
N PRO A 283 3.43 -8.49 31.02
CA PRO A 283 3.05 -8.27 32.42
C PRO A 283 3.56 -6.89 32.85
N LEU A 284 2.76 -5.84 32.64
CA LEU A 284 3.21 -4.46 32.79
C LEU A 284 3.49 -4.04 34.24
N ILE A 285 2.96 -4.76 35.25
CA ILE A 285 3.32 -4.61 36.67
C ILE A 285 3.73 -5.98 37.20
N TYR A 286 5.02 -6.17 37.46
CA TYR A 286 5.54 -7.45 37.95
C TYR A 286 5.22 -7.65 39.44
N GLY A 287 4.64 -8.80 39.79
CA GLY A 287 4.42 -9.21 41.19
C GLY A 287 3.11 -8.75 41.85
N ASP A 288 2.27 -7.95 41.20
CA ASP A 288 0.92 -7.60 41.69
C ASP A 288 -0.15 -8.50 41.03
N PRO A 289 -0.87 -9.36 41.78
CA PRO A 289 -1.89 -10.24 41.21
C PRO A 289 -3.12 -9.51 40.65
N LEU A 290 -3.27 -8.21 40.92
CA LEU A 290 -4.32 -7.37 40.34
C LEU A 290 -3.95 -6.79 38.97
N ALA A 291 -2.68 -6.88 38.56
CA ALA A 291 -2.23 -6.39 37.28
C ALA A 291 -2.72 -7.30 36.14
N PRO A 292 -3.47 -6.78 35.15
CA PRO A 292 -3.89 -7.58 34.00
C PRO A 292 -2.71 -7.85 33.06
N LEU A 293 -2.76 -8.97 32.36
CA LEU A 293 -1.95 -9.21 31.18
C LEU A 293 -2.45 -8.33 30.03
N VAL A 294 -1.53 -7.68 29.31
CA VAL A 294 -1.88 -6.84 28.16
C VAL A 294 -1.04 -7.22 26.96
N ASN A 295 -1.69 -7.31 25.79
CA ASN A 295 -1.01 -7.54 24.54
C ASN A 295 -0.55 -6.21 23.92
N LEU A 296 0.69 -6.20 23.46
CA LEU A 296 1.26 -5.19 22.58
C LEU A 296 1.29 -5.76 21.16
N ALA A 297 0.45 -5.23 20.28
CA ALA A 297 0.45 -5.59 18.86
C ALA A 297 1.35 -4.62 18.08
N LEU A 298 2.54 -5.07 17.70
CA LEU A 298 3.45 -4.29 16.85
C LEU A 298 3.20 -4.64 15.39
N PRO A 299 3.08 -3.65 14.49
CA PRO A 299 2.97 -3.97 13.06
C PRO A 299 4.27 -4.60 12.55
N GLU A 300 4.14 -5.44 11.55
CA GLU A 300 5.21 -6.19 10.88
C GLU A 300 4.85 -6.38 9.40
N ILE A 301 5.85 -6.51 8.50
CA ILE A 301 5.58 -6.85 7.10
C ILE A 301 5.70 -8.35 6.88
N SER A 302 4.68 -8.90 6.23
CA SER A 302 4.68 -10.24 5.66
C SER A 302 4.98 -10.16 4.16
N PRO A 303 6.16 -10.64 3.71
CA PRO A 303 6.49 -10.67 2.28
C PRO A 303 5.57 -11.62 1.51
N GLU A 304 5.36 -11.31 0.23
CA GLU A 304 4.71 -12.23 -0.71
C GLU A 304 5.75 -13.03 -1.50
N SER A 305 5.35 -14.21 -1.99
CA SER A 305 6.25 -15.04 -2.81
C SER A 305 6.50 -14.36 -4.16
N ARG A 306 7.75 -14.01 -4.45
CA ARG A 306 8.10 -13.30 -5.68
C ARG A 306 7.77 -14.16 -6.91
N LEU A 307 6.94 -13.65 -7.81
CA LEU A 307 6.84 -14.20 -9.17
C LEU A 307 8.17 -13.98 -9.89
N GLN A 308 9.01 -15.01 -9.91
CA GLN A 308 10.34 -14.94 -10.52
C GLN A 308 10.25 -15.14 -12.03
N GLY A 309 11.15 -14.46 -12.76
CA GLY A 309 11.37 -14.63 -14.19
C GLY A 309 11.44 -13.30 -14.92
N LEU A 310 12.52 -13.10 -15.67
CA LEU A 310 12.60 -11.99 -16.64
C LEU A 310 11.54 -12.23 -17.71
N VAL A 311 10.73 -11.21 -17.96
CA VAL A 311 9.89 -11.19 -19.16
C VAL A 311 10.75 -10.67 -20.30
N GLU A 312 10.74 -11.41 -21.40
CA GLU A 312 11.47 -11.10 -22.60
C GLU A 312 10.48 -10.86 -23.75
N VAL A 313 10.85 -9.91 -24.61
CA VAL A 313 10.07 -9.51 -25.77
C VAL A 313 10.87 -9.86 -27.03
N SER A 314 10.21 -10.47 -27.99
CA SER A 314 10.76 -10.82 -29.30
C SER A 314 9.70 -10.64 -30.41
N GLY A 315 10.11 -10.75 -31.68
CA GLY A 315 9.20 -10.73 -32.83
C GLY A 315 9.62 -9.73 -33.92
N ASN A 316 9.37 -10.05 -35.19
CA ASN A 316 9.73 -9.25 -36.36
C ASN A 316 11.19 -8.76 -36.32
N ASP A 317 12.12 -9.72 -36.30
CA ASP A 317 13.58 -9.56 -36.20
C ASP A 317 14.11 -8.92 -34.91
N LEU A 318 13.23 -8.57 -33.96
CA LEU A 318 13.66 -8.18 -32.62
C LEU A 318 14.29 -9.39 -31.92
N PRO A 319 15.57 -9.32 -31.50
CA PRO A 319 16.18 -10.37 -30.69
C PRO A 319 15.45 -10.47 -29.36
N ASN A 320 15.58 -11.62 -28.70
CA ASN A 320 14.99 -11.83 -27.39
C ASN A 320 15.56 -10.82 -26.39
N THR A 321 14.77 -9.81 -26.04
CA THR A 321 15.21 -8.65 -25.27
C THR A 321 14.49 -8.63 -23.93
N PRO A 322 15.22 -8.70 -22.79
CA PRO A 322 14.59 -8.65 -21.47
C PRO A 322 14.03 -7.25 -21.18
N LEU A 323 12.91 -7.21 -20.46
CA LEU A 323 12.44 -5.99 -19.82
C LEU A 323 13.41 -5.59 -18.70
N ALA A 324 13.50 -4.28 -18.44
CA ALA A 324 14.33 -3.72 -17.37
C ALA A 324 13.47 -3.32 -16.18
N ALA A 325 13.97 -3.54 -14.96
CA ALA A 325 13.29 -3.09 -13.74
C ALA A 325 13.03 -1.58 -13.75
N LEU A 326 11.79 -1.20 -13.44
CA LEU A 326 11.35 0.19 -13.36
C LEU A 326 11.05 0.59 -11.91
N ALA A 327 10.27 -0.22 -11.20
CA ALA A 327 9.94 0.00 -9.80
C ALA A 327 9.91 -1.33 -9.03
N ASP A 328 10.65 -1.38 -7.92
CA ASP A 328 10.54 -2.42 -6.90
C ASP A 328 9.53 -1.95 -5.85
N VAL A 329 8.26 -2.32 -6.05
CA VAL A 329 7.14 -1.84 -5.23
C VAL A 329 7.21 -2.44 -3.83
N ASP A 330 7.71 -3.66 -3.69
CA ASP A 330 8.11 -4.24 -2.40
C ASP A 330 8.98 -3.25 -1.62
N GLY A 331 10.09 -2.81 -2.20
CA GLY A 331 11.00 -1.83 -1.61
C GLY A 331 10.32 -0.50 -1.23
N ILE A 332 9.36 -0.04 -2.02
CA ILE A 332 8.59 1.19 -1.72
C ILE A 332 7.67 0.95 -0.50
N VAL A 333 6.95 -0.18 -0.44
CA VAL A 333 6.11 -0.57 0.71
C VAL A 333 6.97 -0.70 1.97
N TYR A 334 8.15 -1.31 1.88
CA TYR A 334 9.09 -1.40 3.00
C TYR A 334 9.57 -0.02 3.46
N ALA A 335 9.85 0.90 2.54
CA ALA A 335 10.24 2.27 2.88
C ALA A 335 9.12 3.00 3.64
N GLU A 336 7.89 2.94 3.14
CA GLU A 336 6.73 3.56 3.77
C GLU A 336 6.43 2.98 5.15
N PHE A 337 6.51 1.65 5.31
CA PHE A 337 6.36 1.01 6.62
C PHE A 337 7.40 1.48 7.63
N ARG A 338 8.68 1.62 7.22
CA ARG A 338 9.73 2.14 8.11
C ARG A 338 9.44 3.55 8.60
N GLU A 339 8.83 4.38 7.76
CA GLU A 339 8.42 5.74 8.12
C GLU A 339 7.23 5.75 9.09
N GLU A 340 6.28 4.83 8.94
CA GLU A 340 5.08 4.74 9.78
C GLU A 340 5.30 4.00 11.10
N TYR A 341 6.26 3.07 11.14
CA TYR A 341 6.52 2.19 12.28
C TYR A 341 6.69 2.93 13.62
N PRO A 342 7.45 4.05 13.72
CA PRO A 342 7.62 4.76 15.00
C PRO A 342 6.30 5.25 15.60
N ILE A 343 5.38 5.78 14.78
CA ILE A 343 4.06 6.26 15.22
C ILE A 343 3.22 5.06 15.67
N ALA A 344 3.11 4.03 14.82
CA ALA A 344 2.32 2.86 15.14
C ALA A 344 2.80 2.16 16.42
N ARG A 345 4.12 2.05 16.60
CA ARG A 345 4.75 1.54 17.83
C ARG A 345 4.40 2.39 19.04
N ASN A 346 4.54 3.72 18.96
CA ASN A 346 4.22 4.61 20.07
C ASN A 346 2.76 4.46 20.49
N ARG A 347 1.85 4.41 19.51
CA ARG A 347 0.41 4.19 19.77
C ARG A 347 0.12 2.84 20.38
N ALA A 348 0.77 1.77 19.91
CA ALA A 348 0.63 0.44 20.49
C ALA A 348 1.09 0.42 21.96
N ILE A 349 2.24 1.05 22.27
CA ILE A 349 2.75 1.16 23.65
C ILE A 349 1.77 1.95 24.52
N ALA A 350 1.35 3.14 24.08
CA ALA A 350 0.37 3.95 24.80
C ALA A 350 -0.95 3.19 25.04
N SER A 351 -1.44 2.47 24.04
CA SER A 351 -2.64 1.62 24.14
C SER A 351 -2.49 0.55 25.20
N ALA A 352 -1.37 -0.18 25.19
CA ALA A 352 -1.09 -1.21 26.15
C ALA A 352 -1.03 -0.64 27.58
N THR A 353 -0.35 0.49 27.77
CA THR A 353 -0.28 1.19 29.06
C THR A 353 -1.66 1.65 29.54
N MET A 354 -2.48 2.27 28.69
CA MET A 354 -3.84 2.70 29.04
C MET A 354 -4.72 1.52 29.46
N LYS A 355 -4.67 0.41 28.71
CA LYS A 355 -5.43 -0.82 29.02
C LYS A 355 -4.99 -1.44 30.34
N ALA A 356 -3.68 -1.43 30.63
CA ALA A 356 -3.15 -1.92 31.90
C ALA A 356 -3.63 -1.08 33.09
N VAL A 357 -3.54 0.26 32.99
CA VAL A 357 -4.01 1.17 34.04
C VAL A 357 -5.51 1.00 34.27
N ALA A 358 -6.31 0.99 33.22
CA ALA A 358 -7.76 0.82 33.31
C ALA A 358 -8.13 -0.54 33.95
N GLY A 359 -7.51 -1.63 33.49
CA GLY A 359 -7.74 -2.95 34.04
C GLY A 359 -7.28 -3.08 35.49
N TYR A 360 -6.15 -2.47 35.86
CA TYR A 360 -5.66 -2.43 37.24
C TYR A 360 -6.65 -1.70 38.16
N VAL A 361 -7.11 -0.51 37.76
CA VAL A 361 -8.10 0.27 38.52
C VAL A 361 -9.39 -0.53 38.70
N ALA A 362 -9.89 -1.19 37.64
CA ALA A 362 -11.07 -2.04 37.71
C ALA A 362 -10.87 -3.23 38.66
N ASN A 363 -9.76 -3.96 38.54
CA ASN A 363 -9.42 -5.09 39.39
C ASN A 363 -9.28 -4.68 40.86
N LYS A 364 -8.66 -3.52 41.12
CA LYS A 364 -8.51 -2.96 42.47
C LYS A 364 -9.86 -2.56 43.07
N ALA A 365 -10.70 -1.86 42.33
CA ALA A 365 -12.04 -1.48 42.79
C ALA A 365 -12.90 -2.72 43.12
N ALA A 366 -12.83 -3.76 42.29
CA ALA A 366 -13.53 -5.01 42.53
C ALA A 366 -12.97 -5.77 43.74
N SER A 367 -11.63 -5.81 43.90
CA SER A 367 -10.96 -6.40 45.07
C SER A 367 -11.33 -5.69 46.37
N ASP A 368 -11.31 -4.36 46.37
CA ASP A 368 -11.66 -3.55 47.54
C ASP A 368 -13.14 -3.72 47.92
N ASN A 369 -14.04 -3.83 46.94
CA ASN A 369 -15.45 -4.15 47.18
C ASN A 369 -15.63 -5.55 47.80
N ALA A 370 -14.94 -6.56 47.28
CA ALA A 370 -14.94 -7.91 47.85
C ALA A 370 -14.44 -7.91 49.29
N LYS A 371 -13.31 -7.23 49.57
CA LYS A 371 -12.76 -7.10 50.94
C LYS A 371 -13.74 -6.41 51.90
N ARG A 372 -14.42 -5.36 51.46
CA ARG A 372 -15.40 -4.62 52.30
C ARG A 372 -16.63 -5.45 52.63
N ARG A 373 -17.07 -6.34 51.73
CA ARG A 373 -18.26 -7.19 51.94
C ARG A 373 -17.96 -8.51 52.65
N GLY A 374 -16.69 -8.80 52.98
CA GLY A 374 -16.31 -10.03 53.67
C GLY A 374 -16.57 -11.27 52.80
N ARG A 375 -17.08 -12.36 53.41
CA ARG A 375 -17.41 -13.62 52.70
C ARG A 375 -18.73 -13.55 51.92
N ASP A 376 -19.02 -12.44 51.24
CA ASP A 376 -20.15 -12.34 50.31
C ASP A 376 -19.79 -13.05 49.00
N PRO A 377 -20.40 -14.21 48.69
CA PRO A 377 -20.06 -14.99 47.49
C PRO A 377 -20.28 -14.20 46.19
N ASN A 378 -21.22 -13.26 46.18
CA ASN A 378 -21.50 -12.45 44.99
C ASN A 378 -20.38 -11.43 44.75
N ALA A 379 -19.82 -10.86 45.81
CA ALA A 379 -18.72 -9.89 45.71
C ALA A 379 -17.41 -10.55 45.27
N GLU A 380 -17.14 -11.76 45.79
CA GLU A 380 -16.01 -12.60 45.35
C GLU A 380 -16.16 -13.03 43.88
N PHE A 381 -17.36 -13.45 43.47
CA PHE A 381 -17.64 -13.79 42.08
C PHE A 381 -17.42 -12.60 41.14
N VAL A 382 -17.92 -11.41 41.50
CA VAL A 382 -17.70 -10.18 40.71
C VAL A 382 -16.22 -9.84 40.59
N PHE A 383 -15.44 -9.97 41.67
CA PHE A 383 -13.99 -9.79 41.60
C PHE A 383 -13.31 -10.77 40.63
N LEU A 384 -13.60 -12.07 40.74
CA LEU A 384 -13.01 -13.07 39.85
C LEU A 384 -13.43 -12.87 38.39
N ALA A 385 -14.72 -12.57 38.15
CA ALA A 385 -15.22 -12.23 36.83
C ALA A 385 -14.54 -10.98 36.26
N THR A 386 -14.23 -9.99 37.10
CA THR A 386 -13.51 -8.77 36.69
C THR A 386 -12.06 -9.07 36.32
N LEU A 387 -11.35 -9.89 37.10
CA LEU A 387 -10.01 -10.36 36.74
C LEU A 387 -9.99 -11.09 35.40
N MET A 388 -10.95 -12.00 35.18
CA MET A 388 -11.08 -12.71 33.90
C MET A 388 -11.39 -11.75 32.75
N ALA A 389 -12.34 -10.82 32.95
CA ALA A 389 -12.74 -9.85 31.94
C ALA A 389 -11.60 -8.90 31.56
N THR A 390 -10.82 -8.40 32.52
CA THR A 390 -9.70 -7.48 32.24
C THR A 390 -8.54 -8.17 31.55
N ASN A 391 -8.23 -9.43 31.90
CA ASN A 391 -7.22 -10.23 31.19
C ASN A 391 -7.67 -10.60 29.77
N ALA A 392 -8.94 -11.01 29.60
CA ALA A 392 -9.50 -11.29 28.28
C ALA A 392 -9.50 -10.02 27.41
N TYR A 393 -9.92 -8.88 27.95
CA TYR A 393 -9.90 -7.61 27.23
C TYR A 393 -8.48 -7.17 26.88
N GLY A 394 -7.53 -7.22 27.83
CA GLY A 394 -6.14 -6.80 27.61
C GLY A 394 -5.42 -7.63 26.55
N THR A 395 -5.75 -8.93 26.43
CA THR A 395 -5.11 -9.83 25.47
C THR A 395 -5.83 -9.86 24.11
N MET A 396 -7.15 -9.72 24.07
CA MET A 396 -7.92 -9.84 22.81
C MET A 396 -8.10 -8.50 22.07
N SER A 397 -8.02 -7.36 22.76
CA SER A 397 -8.33 -6.03 22.18
C SER A 397 -7.14 -5.32 21.54
N ALA A 398 -5.94 -5.90 21.59
CA ALA A 398 -4.75 -5.31 20.97
C ALA A 398 -4.74 -5.65 19.48
N ARG A 399 -4.73 -4.61 18.63
CA ARG A 399 -4.61 -4.73 17.17
C ARG A 399 -3.79 -3.58 16.62
N ALA A 400 -2.85 -3.89 15.73
CA ALA A 400 -2.19 -2.89 14.92
C ALA A 400 -3.09 -2.47 13.73
N ASP A 401 -2.80 -1.32 13.12
CA ASP A 401 -3.39 -1.01 11.82
C ASP A 401 -2.69 -1.82 10.74
N LEU A 402 -3.40 -2.80 10.19
CA LEU A 402 -2.91 -3.76 9.19
C LEU A 402 -3.44 -3.48 7.78
N ARG A 403 -4.25 -2.42 7.62
CA ARG A 403 -4.82 -2.06 6.31
C ARG A 403 -3.67 -1.65 5.43
N ASN A 404 -3.48 -2.26 4.26
CA ASN A 404 -2.50 -1.86 3.24
C ASN A 404 -2.94 -2.40 1.87
N TRP A 405 -2.66 -1.66 0.79
CA TRP A 405 -3.15 -2.02 -0.54
C TRP A 405 -2.39 -3.22 -1.10
N SER A 406 -3.06 -4.37 -1.09
CA SER A 406 -2.47 -5.68 -1.24
C SER A 406 -2.50 -6.21 -2.68
N THR A 407 -3.29 -5.60 -3.57
CA THR A 407 -3.35 -5.98 -4.99
C THR A 407 -2.38 -5.24 -5.91
N LEU A 408 -1.65 -4.27 -5.37
CA LEU A 408 -0.51 -3.64 -6.06
C LEU A 408 0.52 -4.71 -6.48
N PRO A 409 1.30 -4.49 -7.56
CA PRO A 409 2.38 -5.40 -7.94
C PRO A 409 3.51 -5.40 -6.91
N GLN A 410 4.31 -6.46 -6.92
CA GLN A 410 5.58 -6.53 -6.18
C GLN A 410 6.70 -5.76 -6.93
N GLU A 411 6.65 -5.77 -8.27
CA GLU A 411 7.66 -5.21 -9.16
C GLU A 411 7.02 -4.82 -10.50
N ILE A 412 7.49 -3.71 -11.05
CA ILE A 412 7.14 -3.20 -12.38
C ILE A 412 8.41 -3.16 -13.22
N GLN A 413 8.34 -3.74 -14.42
CA GLN A 413 9.39 -3.72 -15.43
C GLN A 413 8.90 -2.99 -16.68
N MET A 414 9.82 -2.51 -17.49
CA MET A 414 9.51 -1.83 -18.73
C MET A 414 10.45 -2.17 -19.88
N GLY A 415 9.96 -1.94 -21.10
CA GLY A 415 10.73 -2.01 -22.33
C GLY A 415 10.26 -1.00 -23.36
N ARG A 416 11.15 -0.59 -24.25
CA ARG A 416 10.85 0.29 -25.39
C ARG A 416 11.45 -0.33 -26.66
N PHE A 417 10.62 -0.51 -27.68
CA PHE A 417 11.00 -1.18 -28.92
C PHE A 417 10.59 -0.35 -30.13
N VAL A 418 11.39 -0.41 -31.19
CA VAL A 418 11.04 0.16 -32.50
C VAL A 418 10.91 -0.99 -33.49
N ILE A 419 9.71 -1.23 -33.98
CA ILE A 419 9.37 -2.40 -34.80
C ILE A 419 8.51 -1.99 -36.00
N PRO A 420 8.36 -2.84 -37.03
CA PRO A 420 7.43 -2.56 -38.13
C PRO A 420 6.01 -2.28 -37.63
N ASN A 421 5.30 -1.35 -38.28
CA ASN A 421 3.94 -0.99 -37.89
C ASN A 421 2.97 -2.17 -38.08
N GLY A 422 2.10 -2.43 -37.08
CA GLY A 422 1.17 -3.57 -37.09
C GLY A 422 1.81 -4.93 -36.79
N SER A 423 3.00 -4.93 -36.19
CA SER A 423 3.71 -6.14 -35.76
C SER A 423 2.96 -6.94 -34.68
N THR A 424 3.34 -8.20 -34.50
CA THR A 424 2.95 -9.01 -33.33
C THR A 424 4.15 -9.20 -32.43
N LEU A 425 4.03 -8.84 -31.16
CA LEU A 425 5.05 -9.14 -30.15
C LEU A 425 4.86 -10.55 -29.61
N LYS A 426 5.98 -11.23 -29.38
CA LYS A 426 6.05 -12.49 -28.65
C LYS A 426 6.64 -12.22 -27.27
N LEU A 427 5.85 -12.51 -26.24
CA LEU A 427 6.22 -12.34 -24.83
C LEU A 427 6.50 -13.71 -24.24
N SER A 428 7.65 -13.87 -23.57
CA SER A 428 8.05 -15.11 -22.90
C SER A 428 8.66 -14.82 -21.53
N GLY A 429 8.59 -15.78 -20.62
CA GLY A 429 9.18 -15.68 -19.29
C GLY A 429 8.47 -16.60 -18.31
N GLY A 430 9.15 -17.04 -17.24
CA GLY A 430 8.58 -17.97 -16.26
C GLY A 430 7.36 -17.42 -15.50
N ALA A 431 7.23 -16.09 -15.44
CA ALA A 431 6.10 -15.42 -14.83
C ALA A 431 4.90 -15.19 -15.78
N LEU A 432 5.07 -15.52 -17.06
CA LEU A 432 3.98 -15.65 -18.02
C LEU A 432 3.65 -17.15 -18.11
N LYS A 433 2.37 -17.52 -18.04
CA LYS A 433 1.92 -18.91 -18.15
C LYS A 433 2.08 -19.43 -19.60
N GLY A 434 3.33 -19.53 -20.07
CA GLY A 434 3.71 -19.82 -21.45
C GLY A 434 4.08 -18.59 -22.28
N THR A 435 4.28 -18.81 -23.57
CA THR A 435 4.48 -17.73 -24.55
C THR A 435 3.15 -17.08 -24.90
N MET A 436 3.12 -15.75 -24.93
CA MET A 436 1.96 -14.98 -25.38
C MET A 436 2.26 -14.24 -26.67
N LEU A 437 1.28 -14.23 -27.58
CA LEU A 437 1.33 -13.42 -28.79
C LEU A 437 0.44 -12.19 -28.59
N CYS A 438 1.01 -11.01 -28.81
CA CYS A 438 0.35 -9.72 -28.64
C CYS A 438 0.32 -8.99 -29.99
N PRO A 439 -0.74 -9.14 -30.79
CA PRO A 439 -0.90 -8.38 -32.04
C PRO A 439 -1.09 -6.90 -31.71
N LEU A 440 -0.36 -6.03 -32.39
CA LEU A 440 -0.39 -4.59 -32.13
C LEU A 440 -1.26 -3.85 -33.16
N PRO A 441 -1.99 -2.80 -32.73
CA PRO A 441 -2.69 -1.93 -33.65
C PRO A 441 -1.70 -1.17 -34.55
N LYS A 442 -2.20 -0.71 -35.71
CA LYS A 442 -1.44 0.24 -36.53
C LYS A 442 -1.49 1.62 -35.88
N ALA A 443 -0.37 2.03 -35.32
CA ALA A 443 -0.22 3.32 -34.64
C ALA A 443 1.25 3.74 -34.61
N ARG A 444 1.53 5.03 -34.46
CA ARG A 444 2.90 5.52 -34.28
C ARG A 444 3.49 5.10 -32.94
N VAL A 445 2.71 5.21 -31.87
CA VAL A 445 3.17 4.81 -30.52
C VAL A 445 2.10 3.96 -29.85
N VAL A 446 2.49 2.77 -29.42
CA VAL A 446 1.64 1.80 -28.74
C VAL A 446 2.16 1.58 -27.32
N LEU A 447 1.24 1.50 -26.36
CA LEU A 447 1.49 1.05 -25.00
C LEU A 447 0.89 -0.34 -24.80
N VAL A 448 1.69 -1.28 -24.30
CA VAL A 448 1.26 -2.62 -23.92
C VAL A 448 1.41 -2.75 -22.40
N THR A 449 0.32 -3.03 -21.70
CA THR A 449 0.33 -3.32 -20.25
C THR A 449 0.11 -4.81 -20.03
N ILE A 450 0.94 -5.42 -19.19
CA ILE A 450 0.91 -6.85 -18.88
C ILE A 450 0.88 -7.00 -17.36
N ARG A 451 -0.10 -7.74 -16.84
CA ARG A 451 -0.24 -8.00 -15.41
C ARG A 451 -0.26 -9.51 -15.14
N SER A 452 0.75 -10.01 -14.44
CA SER A 452 0.78 -11.37 -13.89
C SER A 452 0.53 -11.31 -12.38
N ILE A 453 -0.61 -11.83 -11.94
CA ILE A 453 -1.01 -11.83 -10.52
C ILE A 453 -0.48 -13.08 -9.80
N SER A 454 -0.58 -14.24 -10.45
CA SER A 454 -0.18 -15.54 -9.92
C SER A 454 0.25 -16.45 -11.06
N PRO A 455 1.08 -17.48 -10.83
CA PRO A 455 1.49 -18.41 -11.89
C PRO A 455 0.34 -19.34 -12.33
N GLN A 456 -0.78 -19.38 -11.58
CA GLN A 456 -1.91 -20.27 -11.87
C GLN A 456 -2.81 -19.73 -12.99
N ILE A 457 -2.88 -18.41 -13.18
CA ILE A 457 -3.74 -17.78 -14.17
C ILE A 457 -2.93 -17.17 -15.34
N PRO A 458 -3.53 -17.05 -16.53
CA PRO A 458 -2.91 -16.31 -17.63
C PRO A 458 -2.65 -14.84 -17.25
N ALA A 459 -1.60 -14.24 -17.80
CA ALA A 459 -1.38 -12.81 -17.64
C ALA A 459 -2.46 -12.02 -18.38
N ILE A 460 -2.84 -10.88 -17.81
CA ILE A 460 -3.76 -9.93 -18.43
C ILE A 460 -2.95 -9.01 -19.32
N VAL A 461 -3.34 -8.86 -20.59
CA VAL A 461 -2.66 -8.00 -21.56
C VAL A 461 -3.64 -6.98 -22.12
N ARG A 462 -3.22 -5.72 -22.19
CA ARG A 462 -3.95 -4.66 -22.89
C ARG A 462 -3.03 -3.89 -23.81
N THR A 463 -3.60 -3.40 -24.89
CA THR A 463 -2.91 -2.55 -25.87
C THR A 463 -3.65 -1.22 -25.98
N SER A 464 -2.89 -0.13 -26.07
CA SER A 464 -3.41 1.23 -26.13
C SER A 464 -2.60 2.06 -27.10
N ILE A 465 -3.26 3.01 -27.75
CA ILE A 465 -2.62 3.93 -28.69
C ILE A 465 -2.30 5.22 -27.95
N LEU A 466 -1.01 5.56 -27.84
CA LEU A 466 -0.56 6.86 -27.31
C LEU A 466 -0.47 7.92 -28.42
N GLN A 467 -0.04 7.49 -29.61
CA GLN A 467 0.02 8.32 -30.79
C GLN A 467 -0.53 7.51 -31.98
N PRO A 468 -1.67 7.91 -32.57
CA PRO A 468 -2.29 7.20 -33.68
C PRO A 468 -1.41 7.19 -34.93
#